data_AF-K9TH32-F1
#
_entry.id   AF-K9TH32-F1
#
_cell.length_a   1.000
_cell.length_b   1.000
_cell.length_c   1.000
_cell.angle_alpha   90.00
_cell.angle_beta   90.00
_cell.angle_gamma   90.00
#
_symmetry.space_group_name_H-M   'P 1'
#
loop_
_entity.id
_entity.type
_entity.pdbx_description
1 polymer ?
#
loop_
_entity_poly.entity_id
_entity_poly.type
_entity_poly.pdbx_seq_one_letter_code
_entity_poly.pdbx_strand_id
1 'polypeptide(L)'
;MATHSNYQAQVDESYPGSQSPSLQRTTDDSRPTHLRIRIRIPKEYQEEPIISRLISDHELTVNLNAALLASNIKNDGWFDLDLRGKKCQIDSAMIYLNDLDVEIWSKSTDPDEENW
;
A
#
# COMPACT_ATOMS: atom_id res chain seq x y z
N MET A 1 -51.00 -59.67 -1.16
CA MET A 1 -49.94 -59.52 -2.19
C MET A 1 -48.81 -58.71 -1.58
N ALA A 2 -47.60 -59.27 -1.57
CA ALA A 2 -46.26 -58.66 -1.37
C ALA A 2 -45.98 -57.87 -0.07
N THR A 3 -44.85 -57.93 0.64
CA THR A 3 -43.70 -58.83 0.84
C THR A 3 -43.00 -58.26 2.09
N HIS A 4 -42.48 -59.08 3.01
CA HIS A 4 -41.51 -58.61 4.01
C HIS A 4 -40.20 -58.19 3.34
N SER A 5 -39.59 -57.09 3.76
CA SER A 5 -38.12 -57.03 3.84
C SER A 5 -37.64 -56.00 4.87
N ASN A 6 -36.67 -56.47 5.65
CA ASN A 6 -36.03 -55.90 6.81
C ASN A 6 -34.62 -55.47 6.38
N TYR A 7 -34.15 -54.26 6.68
CA TYR A 7 -32.73 -53.91 6.60
C TYR A 7 -32.38 -52.87 7.68
N GLN A 8 -31.53 -53.31 8.62
CA GLN A 8 -30.72 -52.47 9.49
C GLN A 8 -29.37 -52.16 8.83
N ALA A 9 -28.75 -51.09 9.34
CA ALA A 9 -27.33 -50.72 9.34
C ALA A 9 -26.73 -50.16 8.04
N GLN A 10 -26.14 -48.96 8.10
CA GLN A 10 -24.68 -48.84 8.25
C GLN A 10 -24.24 -47.42 8.64
N VAL A 11 -23.31 -47.37 9.59
CA VAL A 11 -22.41 -46.25 9.87
C VAL A 11 -21.29 -46.21 8.82
N ASP A 12 -20.91 -45.01 8.37
CA ASP A 12 -19.56 -44.53 8.04
C ASP A 12 -19.59 -43.49 6.90
N GLU A 13 -19.11 -42.28 7.17
CA GLU A 13 -18.25 -41.49 6.27
C GLU A 13 -17.94 -40.13 6.94
N SER A 14 -16.94 -40.21 7.81
CA SER A 14 -15.85 -39.23 7.94
C SER A 14 -15.95 -37.97 7.05
N TYR A 15 -16.25 -36.81 7.65
CA TYR A 15 -16.02 -35.51 6.99
C TYR A 15 -14.51 -35.29 6.82
N PRO A 16 -13.98 -35.18 5.59
CA PRO A 16 -12.60 -34.84 5.37
C PRO A 16 -12.42 -33.33 5.51
N GLY A 17 -11.50 -32.94 6.39
CA GLY A 17 -10.70 -31.73 6.27
C GLY A 17 -11.45 -30.39 6.21
N SER A 18 -11.62 -29.76 7.37
CA SER A 18 -11.60 -28.29 7.44
C SER A 18 -10.18 -27.80 7.09
N GLN A 19 -9.80 -27.88 5.81
CA GLN A 19 -8.75 -27.01 5.28
C GLN A 19 -9.39 -25.64 5.11
N SER A 20 -9.26 -24.80 6.14
CA SER A 20 -9.32 -23.36 5.96
C SER A 20 -8.46 -23.02 4.73
N PRO A 21 -8.93 -22.25 3.75
CA PRO A 21 -8.07 -21.77 2.70
C PRO A 21 -7.00 -20.96 3.42
N SER A 22 -5.78 -21.50 3.49
CA SER A 22 -4.63 -20.72 3.89
C SER A 22 -4.56 -19.59 2.88
N LEU A 23 -5.01 -18.39 3.29
CA LEU A 23 -4.66 -17.17 2.60
C LEU A 23 -3.13 -17.20 2.54
N GLN A 24 -2.61 -17.56 1.37
CA GLN A 24 -1.21 -17.37 1.04
C GLN A 24 -1.03 -15.86 1.07
N ARG A 25 -0.76 -15.33 2.26
CA ARG A 25 -0.36 -13.94 2.45
C ARG A 25 0.95 -13.83 1.68
N THR A 26 0.82 -13.22 0.52
CA THR A 26 1.78 -13.19 -0.56
C THR A 26 3.13 -12.75 -0.01
N THR A 27 4.18 -13.53 -0.27
CA THR A 27 5.59 -13.17 -0.02
C THR A 27 6.03 -11.88 -0.74
N ASP A 28 5.15 -11.28 -1.54
CA ASP A 28 5.27 -9.97 -2.17
C ASP A 28 5.29 -8.82 -1.15
N ASP A 29 4.54 -8.95 -0.06
CA ASP A 29 4.31 -7.84 0.86
C ASP A 29 5.55 -7.47 1.69
N SER A 30 6.47 -8.42 1.84
CA SER A 30 7.74 -8.21 2.53
C SER A 30 8.87 -7.71 1.63
N ARG A 31 8.69 -7.67 0.31
CA ARG A 31 9.77 -7.29 -0.60
C ARG A 31 10.10 -5.81 -0.44
N PRO A 32 11.38 -5.45 -0.20
CA PRO A 32 11.81 -4.07 -0.29
C PRO A 32 11.49 -3.54 -1.69
N THR A 33 10.87 -2.38 -1.72
CA THR A 33 10.40 -1.69 -2.92
C THR A 33 10.93 -0.26 -2.89
N HIS A 34 11.19 0.26 -4.08
CA HIS A 34 11.61 1.63 -4.30
C HIS A 34 10.56 2.30 -5.19
N LEU A 35 10.10 3.47 -4.79
CA LEU A 35 9.22 4.30 -5.57
C LEU A 35 9.68 5.77 -5.58
N ARG A 36 9.89 6.33 -6.77
CA ARG A 36 10.09 7.78 -6.94
C ARG A 36 8.77 8.43 -7.28
N ILE A 37 8.42 9.50 -6.56
CA ILE A 37 7.21 10.29 -6.80
C ILE A 37 7.53 11.77 -6.89
N ARG A 38 6.79 12.49 -7.74
CA ARG A 38 6.72 13.96 -7.70
C ARG A 38 5.36 14.36 -7.18
N ILE A 39 5.33 15.18 -6.13
CA ILE A 39 4.09 15.61 -5.48
C ILE A 39 3.97 17.13 -5.43
N ARG A 40 2.74 17.61 -5.54
CA ARG A 40 2.35 19.00 -5.21
C ARG A 40 1.62 18.97 -3.88
N ILE A 41 2.23 19.58 -2.86
CA ILE A 41 1.60 19.77 -1.55
C ILE A 41 0.93 21.15 -1.55
N PRO A 42 -0.42 21.21 -1.47
CA PRO A 42 -1.15 22.47 -1.38
C PRO A 42 -0.69 23.31 -0.19
N LYS A 43 -0.68 24.64 -0.34
CA LYS A 43 -0.20 25.57 0.70
C LYS A 43 -0.94 25.42 2.04
N GLU A 44 -2.20 25.01 2.02
CA GLU A 44 -3.03 24.77 3.21
C GLU A 44 -2.48 23.66 4.11
N TYR A 45 -1.63 22.80 3.56
CA TYR A 45 -0.95 21.75 4.30
C TYR A 45 0.52 22.06 4.62
N GLN A 46 0.98 23.31 4.45
CA GLN A 46 2.37 23.68 4.78
C GLN A 46 2.71 23.51 6.27
N GLU A 47 1.74 23.69 7.15
CA GLU A 47 1.94 23.48 8.60
C GLU A 47 1.78 22.00 9.01
N GLU A 48 1.30 21.15 8.10
CA GLU A 48 1.17 19.73 8.36
C GLU A 48 2.49 18.99 8.07
N PRO A 49 2.92 18.09 8.97
CA PRO A 49 4.19 17.38 8.82
C PRO A 49 4.05 16.20 7.84
N ILE A 50 3.60 16.44 6.61
CA ILE A 50 3.24 15.39 5.63
C ILE A 50 4.41 14.43 5.40
N ILE A 51 5.58 14.96 5.07
CA ILE A 51 6.78 14.13 4.80
C ILE A 51 7.23 13.39 6.06
N SER A 52 7.14 14.01 7.24
CA SER A 52 7.49 13.33 8.49
C SER A 52 6.53 12.18 8.79
N ARG A 53 5.24 12.31 8.51
CA ARG A 53 4.25 11.24 8.67
C ARG A 53 4.50 10.07 7.71
N LEU A 54 4.98 10.32 6.48
CA LEU A 54 5.43 9.24 5.58
C LEU A 54 6.51 8.37 6.26
N ILE A 55 7.39 8.99 7.04
CA ILE A 55 8.46 8.29 7.75
C ILE A 55 7.93 7.60 9.00
N SER A 56 7.21 8.33 9.87
CA SER A 56 6.81 7.81 11.19
C SER A 56 5.64 6.84 11.14
N ASP A 57 4.61 7.15 10.34
CA ASP A 57 3.32 6.46 10.41
C ASP A 57 3.23 5.35 9.36
N HIS A 58 3.96 5.50 8.25
CA HIS A 58 4.05 4.51 7.17
C HIS A 58 5.40 3.79 7.12
N GLU A 59 6.28 4.05 8.07
CA GLU A 59 7.58 3.37 8.24
C GLU A 59 8.47 3.43 6.99
N LEU A 60 8.40 4.51 6.21
CA LEU A 60 9.19 4.68 5.01
C LEU A 60 10.53 5.37 5.29
N THR A 61 11.55 4.97 4.53
CA THR A 61 12.71 5.86 4.32
C THR A 61 12.36 6.79 3.17
N VAL A 62 12.53 8.09 3.40
CA VAL A 62 12.24 9.14 2.41
C VAL A 62 13.51 9.94 2.16
N ASN A 63 13.92 10.01 0.89
CA ASN A 63 14.98 10.90 0.43
C ASN A 63 14.38 12.01 -0.44
N LEU A 64 14.87 13.25 -0.26
CA LEU A 64 14.43 14.41 -1.02
C LEU A 64 15.43 14.65 -2.14
N ASN A 65 15.03 14.38 -3.37
CA ASN A 65 15.88 14.62 -4.54
C ASN A 65 15.85 16.09 -4.96
N ALA A 66 14.68 16.72 -4.88
CA ALA A 66 14.49 18.13 -5.17
C ALA A 66 13.26 18.69 -4.43
N ALA A 67 13.27 19.99 -4.17
CA ALA A 67 12.11 20.70 -3.66
C ALA A 67 12.06 22.13 -4.23
N LEU A 68 10.86 22.59 -4.57
CA LEU A 68 10.58 23.98 -4.90
C LEU A 68 9.53 24.50 -3.93
N LEU A 69 9.99 25.34 -3.00
CA LEU A 69 9.17 26.00 -1.99
C LEU A 69 9.23 27.51 -2.25
N ALA A 70 8.10 28.12 -2.56
CA ALA A 70 8.03 29.58 -2.60
C ALA A 70 8.14 30.12 -1.16
N SER A 71 9.05 31.06 -0.93
CA SER A 71 9.24 31.72 0.36
C SER A 71 8.05 32.62 0.76
N ASN A 72 7.08 32.80 -0.12
CA ASN A 72 5.78 33.39 0.19
C ASN A 72 4.71 32.27 0.28
N ILE A 73 3.93 32.28 1.35
CA ILE A 73 2.90 31.30 1.76
C ILE A 73 1.72 31.23 0.76
N LYS A 74 1.87 31.81 -0.45
CA LYS A 74 0.82 31.91 -1.44
C LYS A 74 0.79 30.75 -2.41
N ASN A 75 1.88 29.99 -2.52
CA ASN A 75 2.03 28.95 -3.53
C ASN A 75 2.26 27.57 -2.90
N ASP A 76 1.92 26.55 -3.66
CA ASP A 76 2.12 25.15 -3.32
C ASP A 76 3.61 24.79 -3.30
N GLY A 77 3.94 23.74 -2.56
CA GLY A 77 5.27 23.14 -2.56
C GLY A 77 5.36 21.97 -3.53
N TRP A 78 6.43 21.92 -4.31
CA TRP A 78 6.73 20.80 -5.20
C TRP A 78 7.88 19.98 -4.65
N PHE A 79 7.74 18.66 -4.64
CA PHE A 79 8.73 17.76 -4.08
C PHE A 79 8.97 16.57 -5.00
N ASP A 80 10.24 16.23 -5.20
CA ASP A 80 10.68 14.97 -5.80
C ASP A 80 11.23 14.09 -4.69
N LEU A 81 10.53 12.98 -4.42
CA LEU A 81 10.80 12.08 -3.31
C LEU A 81 11.15 10.69 -3.82
N ASP A 82 12.20 10.11 -3.23
CA ASP A 82 12.55 8.69 -3.31
C ASP A 82 12.04 8.01 -2.03
N LEU A 83 11.11 7.08 -2.18
CA LEU A 83 10.48 6.31 -1.12
C LEU A 83 11.02 4.89 -1.13
N ARG A 84 11.46 4.41 0.04
CA ARG A 84 11.91 3.03 0.23
C ARG A 84 11.20 2.40 1.41
N GLY A 85 10.66 1.22 1.18
CA GLY A 85 9.92 0.46 2.19
C GLY A 85 9.41 -0.83 1.60
N LYS A 86 8.64 -1.59 2.37
CA LYS A 86 7.90 -2.75 1.91
C LYS A 86 6.73 -2.32 1.02
N LYS A 87 6.23 -3.23 0.20
CA LYS A 87 5.07 -2.96 -0.66
C LYS A 87 3.86 -2.45 0.13
N CYS A 88 3.48 -3.08 1.23
CA CYS A 88 2.37 -2.62 2.09
C CYS A 88 2.60 -1.23 2.68
N GLN A 89 3.83 -0.88 3.04
CA GLN A 89 4.18 0.44 3.58
C GLN A 89 4.04 1.52 2.50
N ILE A 90 4.53 1.25 1.29
CA ILE A 90 4.35 2.13 0.13
C ILE A 90 2.86 2.29 -0.20
N ASP A 91 2.11 1.20 -0.27
CA ASP A 91 0.68 1.24 -0.58
C ASP A 91 -0.10 2.05 0.49
N SER A 92 0.22 1.86 1.78
CA SER A 92 -0.34 2.64 2.90
C SER A 92 -0.04 4.13 2.78
N ALA A 93 1.20 4.49 2.43
CA ALA A 93 1.59 5.89 2.20
C ALA A 93 0.86 6.52 1.00
N MET A 94 0.61 5.75 -0.07
CA MET A 94 -0.14 6.25 -1.23
C MET A 94 -1.61 6.54 -0.86
N ILE A 95 -2.23 5.71 -0.02
CA ILE A 95 -3.59 5.96 0.50
C ILE A 95 -3.59 7.25 1.31
N TYR A 96 -2.64 7.42 2.23
CA TYR A 96 -2.52 8.64 3.03
C TYR A 96 -2.36 9.91 2.19
N LEU A 97 -1.50 9.90 1.16
CA LEU A 97 -1.35 11.04 0.27
C LEU A 97 -2.63 11.32 -0.53
N ASN A 98 -3.35 10.27 -0.93
CA ASN A 98 -4.63 10.41 -1.63
C ASN A 98 -5.73 10.98 -0.72
N ASP A 99 -5.81 10.54 0.54
CA ASP A 99 -6.78 11.04 1.53
C ASP A 99 -6.56 12.51 1.89
N LEU A 100 -5.33 13.02 1.70
CA LEU A 100 -4.99 14.43 1.85
C LEU A 100 -5.18 15.25 0.57
N ASP A 101 -5.70 14.65 -0.51
CA ASP A 101 -5.79 15.26 -1.85
C ASP A 101 -4.45 15.82 -2.34
N VAL A 102 -3.33 15.21 -1.92
CA VAL A 102 -1.99 15.54 -2.42
C VAL A 102 -1.85 14.98 -3.83
N GLU A 103 -1.56 15.85 -4.78
CA GLU A 103 -1.47 15.48 -6.19
C GLU A 103 -0.13 14.82 -6.49
N ILE A 104 -0.17 13.62 -7.09
CA ILE A 104 1.02 12.89 -7.55
C ILE A 104 1.14 13.05 -9.06
N TRP A 105 2.17 13.78 -9.50
CA TRP A 105 2.40 14.19 -10.89
C TRP A 105 3.14 13.13 -11.70
N SER A 106 4.05 12.42 -11.04
CA SER A 106 4.75 11.29 -11.64
C SER A 106 5.03 10.25 -10.57
N LYS A 107 5.08 8.99 -11.03
CA LYS A 107 5.36 7.82 -10.22
C LYS A 107 6.19 6.86 -11.06
N SER A 108 7.38 6.51 -10.60
CA SER A 108 8.21 5.48 -11.22
C SER A 108 8.74 4.48 -10.20
N THR A 109 8.82 3.22 -10.60
CA THR A 109 9.48 2.14 -9.85
C THR A 109 10.95 1.96 -10.25
N ASP A 110 11.40 2.70 -11.25
CA ASP A 110 12.80 2.79 -11.65
C ASP A 110 13.36 4.14 -11.18
N PRO A 111 14.24 4.16 -10.17
CA PRO A 111 14.72 5.41 -9.59
C PRO A 111 15.59 6.25 -10.53
N ASP A 112 16.20 5.60 -11.52
CA ASP A 112 17.08 6.23 -12.51
C ASP A 112 16.29 6.70 -13.76
N GLU A 113 14.97 6.50 -13.79
CA GLU A 113 14.11 6.94 -14.90
C GLU A 113 13.92 8.47 -14.88
N GLU A 114 14.78 9.18 -15.60
CA GLU A 114 14.67 10.63 -15.84
C GLU A 114 13.62 10.95 -16.92
N ASN A 115 12.35 10.91 -16.55
CA ASN A 115 11.28 11.43 -17.41
C ASN A 115 11.07 12.94 -17.09
N TRP A 116 11.63 13.80 -17.93
CA TRP A 116 11.51 15.27 -17.84
C TRP A 116 10.27 15.78 -18.55
#